data_AF-A0A7S2F300-F1
#
_entry.id   AF-A0A7S2F300-F1
#
_cell.length_a   1.000
_cell.length_b   1.000
_cell.length_c   1.000
_cell.angle_alpha   90.00
_cell.angle_beta   90.00
_cell.angle_gamma   90.00
#
_symmetry.space_group_name_H-M   'P 1'
#
loop_
_entity.id
_entity.type
_entity.pdbx_description
1 polymer ?
#
loop_
_entity_poly.entity_id
_entity_poly.type
_entity_poly.pdbx_seq_one_letter_code
_entity_poly.pdbx_strand_id
1 'polypeptide(L)'
;SRSLLFLPMAAEMDHSSQAQDNNAAETAQQMDRITDHVDDEDSSSNLDASKAASAANVLAAKQAKELEAQQARERELAAVKIDRSHVDVIADELLVDKKVAERRLREHGGDVVKAIRSYL
;
A
#
# COMPACT_ATOMS: atom_id res chain seq x y z
N SER A 1 -51.26 57.33 -26.29
CA SER A 1 -50.92 56.06 -26.95
C SER A 1 -49.85 55.33 -26.17
N ARG A 2 -50.17 54.09 -25.78
CA ARG A 2 -49.30 52.92 -25.53
C ARG A 2 -48.18 52.98 -24.47
N SER A 3 -48.38 52.10 -23.49
CA SER A 3 -47.44 51.47 -22.55
C SER A 3 -46.18 50.88 -23.19
N LEU A 4 -45.14 50.67 -22.36
CA LEU A 4 -44.28 49.46 -22.21
C LEU A 4 -43.02 49.89 -21.42
N LEU A 5 -42.96 49.67 -20.10
CA LEU A 5 -42.26 48.54 -19.46
C LEU A 5 -40.84 48.31 -19.99
N PHE A 6 -39.84 48.68 -19.20
CA PHE A 6 -38.53 48.04 -19.20
C PHE A 6 -38.04 47.88 -17.76
N LEU A 7 -37.76 46.62 -17.40
CA LEU A 7 -37.55 46.03 -16.07
C LEU A 7 -36.33 46.58 -15.31
N PRO A 8 -36.31 46.48 -13.95
CA PRO A 8 -35.07 46.51 -13.20
C PRO A 8 -34.30 45.19 -13.39
N MET A 9 -33.02 45.35 -13.71
CA MET A 9 -32.04 44.30 -13.90
C MET A 9 -31.68 43.62 -12.57
N ALA A 10 -31.90 42.31 -12.53
CA ALA A 10 -31.27 41.26 -11.69
C ALA A 10 -30.56 41.68 -10.39
N ALA A 11 -31.21 41.39 -9.26
CA ALA A 11 -30.51 41.00 -8.03
C ALA A 11 -30.73 39.50 -7.82
N GLU A 12 -29.89 38.68 -8.47
CA GLU A 12 -29.71 37.28 -8.10
C GLU A 12 -28.98 37.24 -6.76
N MET A 13 -29.75 37.15 -5.67
CA MET A 13 -29.21 36.85 -4.34
C MET A 13 -28.99 35.34 -4.21
N ASP A 14 -27.72 34.98 -4.18
CA ASP A 14 -27.08 33.73 -3.74
C ASP A 14 -27.97 32.75 -2.96
N HIS A 15 -28.35 31.64 -3.60
CA HIS A 15 -28.95 30.45 -2.95
C HIS A 15 -28.01 29.24 -3.00
N SER A 16 -26.72 29.46 -3.30
CA SER A 16 -25.73 28.39 -3.51
C SER A 16 -24.93 28.02 -2.25
N SER A 17 -24.90 28.91 -1.25
CA SER A 17 -24.16 28.75 0.01
C SER A 17 -24.77 27.71 0.97
N GLN A 18 -26.10 27.69 1.15
CA GLN A 18 -26.75 26.77 2.09
C GLN A 18 -26.60 25.28 1.71
N ALA A 19 -26.52 24.95 0.42
CA ALA A 19 -26.35 23.56 -0.02
C ALA A 19 -24.94 23.02 0.24
N GLN A 20 -23.91 23.87 0.14
CA GLN A 20 -22.53 23.50 0.45
C GLN A 20 -22.30 23.38 1.97
N ASP A 21 -22.90 24.28 2.76
CA ASP A 21 -22.79 24.25 4.22
C ASP A 21 -23.48 23.02 4.84
N ASN A 22 -24.63 22.60 4.31
CA ASN A 22 -25.31 21.38 4.74
C ASN A 22 -24.48 20.12 4.40
N ASN A 23 -23.87 20.08 3.23
CA ASN A 23 -23.02 18.95 2.84
C ASN A 23 -21.72 18.91 3.66
N ALA A 24 -21.15 20.08 4.00
CA ALA A 24 -20.00 20.18 4.87
C ALA A 24 -20.31 19.72 6.31
N ALA A 25 -21.49 20.07 6.83
CA ALA A 25 -21.94 19.63 8.16
C ALA A 25 -22.19 18.11 8.21
N GLU A 26 -22.84 17.53 7.21
CA GLU A 26 -23.04 16.08 7.09
C GLU A 26 -21.70 15.33 6.97
N THR A 27 -20.76 15.88 6.21
CA THR A 27 -19.41 15.30 6.06
C THR A 27 -18.65 15.36 7.38
N ALA A 28 -18.72 16.46 8.12
CA ALA A 28 -18.10 16.58 9.43
C ALA A 28 -18.67 15.57 10.44
N GLN A 29 -20.00 15.36 10.43
CA GLN A 29 -20.65 14.37 11.27
C GLN A 29 -20.29 12.93 10.89
N GLN A 30 -20.14 12.63 9.60
CA GLN A 30 -19.67 11.32 9.15
C GLN A 30 -18.21 11.07 9.55
N MET A 31 -17.36 12.09 9.46
CA MET A 31 -15.96 12.00 9.92
C MET A 31 -15.87 11.77 11.43
N ASP A 32 -16.69 12.47 12.22
CA ASP A 32 -16.75 12.32 13.67
C ASP A 32 -17.20 10.90 14.07
N ARG A 33 -18.21 10.36 13.37
CA ARG A 33 -18.70 8.99 13.59
C ARG A 33 -17.70 7.90 13.21
N ILE A 34 -16.78 8.15 12.28
CA ILE A 34 -15.70 7.20 11.92
C ILE A 34 -14.64 7.16 13.03
N THR A 35 -14.46 8.25 13.77
CA THR A 35 -13.47 8.36 14.86
C THR A 35 -14.05 8.08 16.24
N ASP A 36 -15.36 7.86 16.34
CA ASP A 36 -16.02 7.58 17.60
C ASP A 36 -15.51 6.27 18.22
N HIS A 37 -15.34 6.28 19.54
CA HIS A 37 -14.80 5.14 20.26
C HIS A 37 -15.91 4.10 20.46
N VAL A 38 -15.78 2.96 19.80
CA VAL A 38 -16.63 1.78 20.02
C VAL A 38 -15.90 0.77 20.89
N ASP A 39 -16.60 0.27 21.92
CA ASP A 39 -16.09 -0.79 22.79
C ASP A 39 -15.92 -2.10 22.01
N ASP A 40 -14.85 -2.86 22.31
CA ASP A 40 -14.52 -4.12 21.63
C ASP A 40 -15.64 -5.19 21.75
N GLU A 41 -16.49 -5.09 22.79
CA GLU A 41 -17.62 -6.00 23.00
C GLU A 41 -18.68 -5.90 21.90
N ASP A 42 -18.99 -4.68 21.43
CA ASP A 42 -19.99 -4.46 20.36
C ASP A 42 -19.54 -5.07 19.03
N SER A 43 -18.23 -5.07 18.77
CA SER A 43 -17.63 -5.64 17.55
C SER A 43 -17.52 -7.16 17.58
N SER A 44 -17.45 -7.77 18.77
CA SER A 44 -17.20 -9.22 18.94
C SER A 44 -18.46 -10.08 18.95
N SER A 45 -19.64 -9.48 19.11
CA SER A 45 -20.94 -10.16 19.31
C SER A 45 -21.40 -11.06 18.14
N ASN A 46 -20.87 -10.86 16.94
CA ASN A 46 -21.21 -11.63 15.73
C ASN A 46 -20.14 -12.68 15.34
N LEU A 47 -19.10 -12.87 16.16
CA LEU A 47 -18.00 -13.78 15.86
C LEU A 47 -18.30 -15.18 16.41
N ASP A 48 -18.57 -16.13 15.51
CA ASP A 48 -18.75 -17.54 15.84
C ASP A 48 -17.38 -18.15 16.22
N ALA A 49 -17.08 -18.18 17.52
CA ALA A 49 -15.77 -18.52 18.07
C ALA A 49 -15.19 -19.86 17.56
N SER A 50 -16.06 -20.83 17.26
CA SER A 50 -15.66 -22.14 16.74
C SER A 50 -15.14 -22.06 15.29
N LYS A 51 -15.77 -21.24 14.46
CA LYS A 51 -15.31 -20.98 13.08
C LYS A 51 -14.03 -20.15 13.08
N ALA A 52 -13.93 -19.16 13.98
CA ALA A 52 -12.73 -18.36 14.16
C ALA A 52 -11.52 -19.21 14.56
N ALA A 53 -11.68 -20.12 15.53
CA ALA A 53 -10.63 -21.05 15.95
C ALA A 53 -10.20 -22.00 14.82
N SER A 54 -11.15 -22.51 14.05
CA SER A 54 -10.87 -23.39 12.91
C SER A 54 -10.10 -22.66 11.80
N ALA A 55 -10.52 -21.43 11.47
CA ALA A 55 -9.82 -20.58 10.51
C ALA A 55 -8.41 -20.21 10.99
N ALA A 56 -8.25 -19.90 12.28
CA ALA A 56 -6.95 -19.60 12.89
C ALA A 56 -5.97 -20.78 12.78
N ASN A 57 -6.43 -22.03 13.01
CA ASN A 57 -5.60 -23.22 12.83
C ASN A 57 -5.16 -23.44 11.38
N VAL A 58 -6.06 -23.21 10.41
CA VAL A 58 -5.71 -23.30 8.98
C VAL A 58 -4.69 -22.23 8.58
N LEU A 59 -4.84 -21.01 9.10
CA LEU A 59 -3.89 -19.92 8.85
C LEU A 59 -2.53 -20.18 9.51
N ALA A 60 -2.51 -20.63 10.76
CA ALA A 60 -1.29 -20.99 11.47
C ALA A 60 -0.51 -22.10 10.74
N ALA A 61 -1.21 -23.13 10.23
CA ALA A 61 -0.58 -24.21 9.47
C ALA A 61 0.00 -23.72 8.13
N LYS A 62 -0.65 -22.75 7.47
CA LYS A 62 -0.12 -22.11 6.26
C LYS A 62 1.10 -21.23 6.55
N GLN A 63 1.02 -20.42 7.61
CA GLN A 63 2.13 -19.56 8.05
C GLN A 63 3.38 -20.38 8.42
N ALA A 64 3.21 -21.51 9.11
CA ALA A 64 4.34 -22.39 9.45
C ALA A 64 5.05 -22.93 8.19
N LYS A 65 4.29 -23.39 7.19
CA LYS A 65 4.85 -23.86 5.91
C LYS A 65 5.51 -22.74 5.11
N GLU A 66 4.95 -21.54 5.16
CA GLU A 66 5.51 -20.38 4.48
C GLU A 66 6.80 -19.90 5.14
N LEU A 67 6.87 -19.90 6.48
CA LEU A 67 8.10 -19.63 7.24
C LEU A 67 9.19 -20.66 6.95
N GLU A 68 8.84 -21.95 6.90
CA GLU A 68 9.79 -23.02 6.57
C GLU A 68 10.33 -22.87 5.13
N ALA A 69 9.46 -22.54 4.18
CA ALA A 69 9.85 -22.27 2.79
C ALA A 69 10.69 -21.00 2.65
N GLN A 70 10.44 -19.97 3.46
CA GLN A 70 11.26 -18.75 3.50
C GLN A 70 12.65 -19.04 4.07
N GLN A 71 12.73 -19.78 5.19
CA GLN A 71 14.01 -20.16 5.79
C GLN A 71 14.86 -21.05 4.89
N ALA A 72 14.25 -21.94 4.10
CA ALA A 72 14.98 -22.77 3.13
C ALA A 72 15.61 -21.90 2.02
N ARG A 73 14.88 -20.90 1.51
CA ARG A 73 15.41 -19.94 0.52
C ARG A 73 16.51 -19.07 1.11
N GLU A 74 16.38 -18.63 2.35
CA GLU A 74 17.39 -17.80 3.03
C GLU A 74 18.71 -18.55 3.29
N ARG A 75 18.65 -19.87 3.57
CA ARG A 75 19.85 -20.71 3.72
C ARG A 75 20.64 -20.86 2.43
N GLU A 76 19.95 -20.94 1.29
CA GLU A 76 20.60 -20.95 -0.02
C GLU A 76 21.21 -19.58 -0.36
N LEU A 77 20.56 -18.47 0.02
CA LEU A 77 21.04 -17.11 -0.20
C LEU A 77 22.22 -16.72 0.70
N ALA A 78 22.25 -17.17 1.96
CA ALA A 78 23.32 -16.86 2.91
C ALA A 78 24.63 -17.63 2.63
N ALA A 79 24.55 -18.74 1.88
CA ALA A 79 25.73 -19.51 1.46
C ALA A 79 26.47 -18.88 0.26
N VAL A 80 25.86 -17.89 -0.39
CA VAL A 80 26.43 -17.22 -1.56
C VAL A 80 27.56 -16.30 -1.11
N LYS A 81 28.78 -16.79 -1.27
CA LYS A 81 29.99 -15.97 -1.21
C LYS A 81 30.01 -15.11 -2.47
N ILE A 82 29.77 -13.80 -2.31
CA ILE A 82 29.94 -12.83 -3.38
C ILE A 82 31.42 -12.41 -3.49
N ASP A 83 31.99 -12.47 -4.68
CA ASP A 83 33.32 -11.96 -4.94
C ASP A 83 33.28 -10.45 -5.20
N ARG A 84 34.21 -9.70 -4.62
CA ARG A 84 34.30 -8.24 -4.83
C ARG A 84 34.65 -7.89 -6.28
N SER A 85 35.41 -8.74 -6.96
CA SER A 85 35.73 -8.60 -8.38
C SER A 85 34.48 -8.57 -9.25
N HIS A 86 33.47 -9.37 -8.93
CA HIS A 86 32.20 -9.40 -9.64
C HIS A 86 31.39 -8.11 -9.46
N VAL A 87 31.45 -7.51 -8.27
CA VAL A 87 30.83 -6.20 -8.03
C VAL A 87 31.53 -5.11 -8.84
N ASP A 88 32.86 -5.15 -8.92
CA ASP A 88 33.65 -4.19 -9.70
C ASP A 88 33.36 -4.32 -11.20
N VAL A 89 33.33 -5.54 -11.76
CA VAL A 89 32.98 -5.76 -13.18
C VAL A 89 31.59 -5.21 -13.50
N ILE A 90 30.59 -5.45 -12.65
CA ILE A 90 29.23 -4.95 -12.89
C ILE A 90 29.18 -3.42 -12.79
N ALA A 91 29.86 -2.83 -11.81
CA ALA A 91 29.90 -1.39 -11.62
C ALA A 91 30.61 -0.68 -12.77
N ASP A 92 31.72 -1.25 -13.28
CA ASP A 92 32.52 -0.65 -14.34
C ASP A 92 31.85 -0.81 -15.72
N GLU A 93 31.26 -1.97 -16.03
CA GLU A 93 30.65 -2.24 -17.34
C GLU A 93 29.26 -1.59 -17.49
N LEU A 94 28.44 -1.63 -16.43
CA LEU A 94 27.08 -1.08 -16.47
C LEU A 94 26.99 0.34 -15.90
N LEU A 95 28.12 0.91 -15.46
CA LEU A 95 28.22 2.26 -14.90
C LEU A 95 27.21 2.50 -13.78
N VAL A 96 27.01 1.50 -12.92
CA VAL A 96 26.12 1.58 -11.75
C VAL A 96 26.91 1.70 -10.46
N ASP A 97 26.29 2.30 -9.44
CA ASP A 97 26.89 2.37 -8.12
C ASP A 97 27.23 0.96 -7.58
N LYS A 98 28.42 0.82 -6.96
CA LYS A 98 28.88 -0.45 -6.37
C LYS A 98 27.86 -1.04 -5.39
N LYS A 99 27.12 -0.20 -4.66
CA LYS A 99 26.03 -0.63 -3.76
C LYS A 99 24.87 -1.28 -4.51
N VAL A 100 24.54 -0.78 -5.69
CA VAL A 100 23.47 -1.32 -6.54
C VAL A 100 23.93 -2.61 -7.21
N ALA A 101 25.17 -2.64 -7.72
CA ALA A 101 25.80 -3.85 -8.26
C ALA A 101 25.84 -4.99 -7.24
N GLU A 102 26.28 -4.71 -6.01
CA GLU A 102 26.36 -5.68 -4.94
C GLU A 102 24.97 -6.22 -4.54
N ARG A 103 23.98 -5.33 -4.43
CA ARG A 103 22.59 -5.73 -4.15
C ARG A 103 22.07 -6.69 -5.21
N ARG A 104 22.24 -6.36 -6.50
CA ARG A 104 21.84 -7.20 -7.62
C ARG A 104 22.58 -8.53 -7.65
N LEU A 105 23.88 -8.54 -7.37
CA LEU A 105 24.65 -9.77 -7.31
C LEU A 105 24.17 -10.70 -6.17
N ARG A 106 23.81 -10.14 -5.02
CA ARG A 106 23.19 -10.92 -3.92
C ARG A 106 21.80 -11.45 -4.27
N GLU A 107 20.96 -10.63 -4.94
CA GLU A 107 19.63 -11.05 -5.42
C GLU A 107 19.71 -12.22 -6.40
N HIS A 108 20.79 -12.32 -7.18
CA HIS A 108 21.01 -13.37 -8.17
C HIS A 108 21.95 -14.49 -7.69
N GLY A 109 22.22 -14.57 -6.39
CA GLY A 109 22.97 -15.67 -5.81
C GLY A 109 24.43 -15.73 -6.25
N GLY A 110 25.06 -14.58 -6.51
CA GLY A 110 26.49 -14.49 -6.84
C GLY A 110 26.82 -14.78 -8.30
N ASP A 111 25.82 -15.12 -9.12
CA ASP A 111 25.98 -15.36 -10.55
C ASP A 111 26.02 -14.01 -11.30
N VAL A 112 27.21 -13.64 -11.77
CA VAL A 112 27.46 -12.42 -12.55
C VAL A 112 26.67 -12.40 -13.85
N VAL A 113 26.58 -13.53 -14.54
CA VAL A 113 25.91 -13.58 -15.85
C VAL A 113 24.42 -13.37 -15.66
N LYS A 114 23.82 -14.01 -14.65
CA LYS A 114 22.41 -13.82 -14.30
C LYS A 114 22.14 -12.39 -13.80
N ALA A 115 23.05 -11.82 -13.02
CA ALA A 115 22.95 -10.44 -12.56
C ALA A 115 23.05 -9.43 -13.70
N ILE A 116 24.01 -9.56 -14.61
CA ILE A 116 24.14 -8.67 -15.77
C ILE A 116 22.90 -8.79 -16.68
N ARG A 117 22.39 -10.01 -16.89
CA ARG A 117 21.17 -10.23 -17.68
C ARG A 117 19.92 -9.58 -17.08
N SER A 118 19.87 -9.30 -15.77
CA SER A 118 18.71 -8.63 -15.18
C SER A 118 18.70 -7.10 -15.38
N TYR A 119 19.77 -6.54 -15.96
CA TYR A 119 19.83 -5.15 -16.39
C TYR A 119 19.42 -4.94 -17.85
N LEU A 120 19.29 -6.02 -18.63
CA LEU A 120 18.89 -6.02 -20.03
C LEU A 120 17.39 -6.35 -20.15
#